data_AF-A0A1G0ZBA2-F1
#
_entry.id   AF-A0A1G0ZBA2-F1
#
_cell.length_a   1.000
_cell.length_b   1.000
_cell.length_c   1.000
_cell.angle_alpha   90.00
_cell.angle_beta   90.00
_cell.angle_gamma   90.00
#
_symmetry.space_group_name_H-M   'P 1'
#
loop_
_entity.id
_entity.type
_entity.pdbx_description
1 polymer ?
#
loop_
_entity_poly.entity_id
_entity_poly.type
_entity_poly.pdbx_seq_one_letter_code
_entity_poly.pdbx_strand_id
1 'polypeptide(L)'
;MLMAQYDITGIRKSLVSSIRKKNRIERTAFLSSVITGIFVSFFAYFLLDYVTDFPWPVRILLTLGILGYFTYWLPRKNKAYFHRVTDIVQMARQVELSADKQMKGGFNSLLVSAVEFAECNIVYGSEALKHRAVQQAHSDAYSPSKLVLHDRKLVKLSLKLLLGFVLIYTSWGLVSHKSMGIFFGRAIGLPLQYPTRTKIVRVVYPDFGAQHKTVKIVVQADGKVPSEGKIAVTYEGESSFSVPLVKGELLNSFEAEVKEPDKSFNFKVRLGDAESRKLYVKINRAPYVVESAITVTPPKYTGQAVKKFPLGNFEALENSGLSISVVTDRKVKSCVLELKDRTDLSTKEFPMAAAQKGFSSDNIPLKGSKSYSIKLADENGIENEDRIYYSASVISDRLPIVKLDRPMHGTYYAPVSRMNWGFKVSDDYGLASASLHYVVTVKNDKGDEKKVKEGDIETGSVTKGSKDAAFSSTVNLIDLKLSPGMIVTFQALAKDVCDFRGKDDMGKSSISTVNIVTPEELRIIIDEERIGLNKMVNDIKDDMKHQIRVLEMMDKKK
;
A
#
# COMPACT_ATOMS: atom_id res chain seq x y z
N MET A 1 -102.15 -54.79 -4.91
CA MET A 1 -101.69 -53.42 -5.19
C MET A 1 -100.21 -53.52 -5.50
N LEU A 2 -99.88 -53.86 -6.76
CA LEU A 2 -98.51 -54.13 -7.20
C LEU A 2 -97.84 -52.78 -7.49
N MET A 3 -96.72 -52.52 -6.82
CA MET A 3 -95.89 -51.34 -7.03
C MET A 3 -95.34 -51.36 -8.45
N ALA A 4 -95.82 -50.47 -9.32
CA ALA A 4 -95.23 -50.26 -10.63
C ALA A 4 -93.87 -49.56 -10.46
N GLN A 5 -92.79 -50.36 -10.44
CA GLN A 5 -91.43 -49.85 -10.46
C GLN A 5 -91.09 -49.45 -11.90
N TYR A 6 -91.05 -48.15 -12.19
CA TYR A 6 -90.75 -47.63 -13.53
C TYR A 6 -89.29 -47.92 -13.90
N ASP A 7 -89.04 -48.50 -15.09
CA ASP A 7 -87.68 -48.75 -15.57
C ASP A 7 -87.03 -47.47 -16.10
N ILE A 8 -86.11 -46.92 -15.31
CA ILE A 8 -85.28 -45.75 -15.65
C ILE A 8 -83.80 -46.11 -15.85
N THR A 9 -83.45 -47.39 -15.97
CA THR A 9 -82.05 -47.85 -16.05
C THR A 9 -81.29 -47.23 -17.23
N GLY A 10 -81.95 -47.11 -18.39
CA GLY A 10 -81.42 -46.44 -19.59
C GLY A 10 -81.13 -44.94 -19.38
N ILE A 11 -82.11 -44.20 -18.86
CA ILE A 11 -81.98 -42.75 -18.57
C ILE A 11 -80.88 -42.52 -17.53
N ARG A 12 -80.87 -43.32 -16.45
CA ARG A 12 -79.84 -43.25 -15.40
C ARG A 12 -78.44 -43.47 -15.96
N LYS A 13 -78.24 -44.49 -16.80
CA LYS A 13 -76.94 -44.78 -17.44
C LYS A 13 -76.51 -43.64 -18.37
N SER A 14 -77.44 -43.05 -19.12
CA SER A 14 -77.19 -41.90 -20.00
C SER A 14 -76.83 -40.62 -19.24
N LEU A 15 -77.55 -40.31 -18.15
CA LEU A 15 -77.26 -39.16 -17.28
C LEU A 15 -75.91 -39.29 -16.60
N VAL A 16 -75.65 -40.44 -15.97
CA VAL A 16 -74.39 -40.70 -15.27
C VAL A 16 -73.21 -40.66 -16.25
N SER A 17 -73.33 -41.23 -17.45
CA SER A 17 -72.25 -41.19 -18.45
C SER A 17 -71.99 -39.78 -18.99
N SER A 18 -73.02 -39.00 -19.25
CA SER A 18 -72.93 -37.63 -19.78
C SER A 18 -72.30 -36.66 -18.76
N ILE A 19 -72.68 -36.79 -17.48
CA ILE A 19 -72.11 -35.97 -16.40
C ILE A 19 -70.70 -36.42 -16.03
N ARG A 20 -70.40 -37.73 -16.06
CA ARG A 20 -69.01 -38.21 -15.94
C ARG A 20 -68.13 -37.65 -17.06
N LYS A 21 -68.63 -37.61 -18.30
CA LYS A 21 -67.91 -37.03 -19.45
C LYS A 21 -67.69 -35.53 -19.26
N LYS A 22 -68.71 -34.77 -18.82
CA LYS A 22 -68.59 -33.35 -18.45
C LYS A 22 -67.52 -33.13 -17.38
N ASN A 23 -67.63 -33.82 -16.24
CA ASN A 23 -66.72 -33.67 -15.12
C ASN A 23 -65.28 -34.06 -15.51
N ARG A 24 -65.10 -35.06 -16.36
CA ARG A 24 -63.77 -35.41 -16.90
C ARG A 24 -63.18 -34.27 -17.72
N ILE A 25 -63.95 -33.68 -18.64
CA ILE A 25 -63.50 -32.58 -19.50
C ILE A 25 -63.19 -31.32 -18.66
N GLU A 26 -64.07 -30.96 -17.73
CA GLU A 26 -63.86 -29.80 -16.85
C GLU A 26 -62.67 -30.00 -15.91
N ARG A 27 -62.44 -31.22 -15.39
CA ARG A 27 -61.22 -31.54 -14.63
C ARG A 27 -59.97 -31.42 -15.47
N THR A 28 -59.97 -31.92 -16.72
CA THR A 28 -58.81 -31.77 -17.60
C THR A 28 -58.56 -30.30 -17.95
N ALA A 29 -59.60 -29.49 -18.15
CA ALA A 29 -59.48 -28.06 -18.38
C ALA A 29 -58.94 -27.33 -17.15
N PHE A 30 -59.47 -27.65 -15.96
CA PHE A 30 -58.95 -27.12 -14.70
C PHE A 30 -57.47 -27.48 -14.52
N LEU A 31 -57.09 -28.75 -14.65
CA LEU A 31 -55.69 -29.18 -14.57
C LEU A 31 -54.81 -28.46 -15.60
N SER A 32 -55.28 -28.31 -16.85
CA SER A 32 -54.53 -27.56 -17.87
C SER A 32 -54.33 -26.09 -17.48
N SER A 33 -55.33 -25.46 -16.85
CA SER A 33 -55.21 -24.08 -16.34
C SER A 33 -54.24 -23.98 -15.16
N VAL A 34 -54.22 -24.97 -14.26
CA VAL A 34 -53.26 -25.04 -13.15
C VAL A 34 -51.84 -25.16 -13.68
N ILE A 35 -51.60 -26.09 -14.61
CA ILE A 35 -50.29 -26.29 -15.23
C ILE A 35 -49.84 -25.03 -15.96
N THR A 36 -50.75 -24.39 -16.70
CA THR A 36 -50.45 -23.12 -17.39
C THR A 36 -50.09 -22.02 -16.41
N GLY A 37 -50.83 -21.90 -15.30
CA GLY A 37 -50.54 -20.94 -14.23
C GLY A 37 -49.15 -21.17 -13.62
N ILE A 38 -48.77 -22.42 -13.37
CA ILE A 38 -47.41 -22.77 -12.91
C ILE A 38 -46.38 -22.28 -13.93
N PHE A 39 -46.54 -22.60 -15.21
CA PHE A 39 -45.62 -22.14 -16.26
C PHE A 39 -45.51 -20.62 -16.33
N VAL A 40 -46.64 -19.90 -16.28
CA VAL A 40 -46.63 -18.42 -16.29
C VAL A 40 -45.88 -17.88 -15.07
N SER A 41 -46.16 -18.40 -13.87
CA SER A 41 -45.52 -17.96 -12.63
C SER A 41 -44.02 -18.24 -12.62
N PHE A 42 -43.58 -19.41 -13.08
CA PHE A 42 -42.15 -19.73 -13.19
C PHE A 42 -41.45 -18.90 -14.26
N PHE A 43 -42.12 -18.55 -15.36
CA PHE A 43 -41.56 -17.68 -16.39
C PHE A 43 -41.39 -16.24 -15.88
N ALA A 44 -42.39 -15.71 -15.16
CA ALA A 44 -42.29 -14.41 -14.50
C ALA A 44 -41.20 -14.42 -13.41
N TYR A 45 -41.12 -15.48 -12.62
CA TYR A 45 -40.07 -15.68 -11.63
C TYR A 45 -38.67 -15.71 -12.27
N PHE A 46 -38.51 -16.39 -13.41
CA PHE A 46 -37.25 -16.37 -14.16
C PHE A 46 -36.87 -14.95 -14.61
N LEU A 47 -37.78 -14.19 -15.21
CA LEU A 47 -37.50 -12.83 -15.66
C LEU A 47 -37.06 -11.93 -14.49
N LEU A 48 -37.73 -12.06 -13.35
CA LEU A 48 -37.37 -11.32 -12.14
C LEU A 48 -36.01 -11.76 -11.58
N ASP A 49 -35.75 -13.07 -11.47
CA ASP A 49 -34.46 -13.60 -10.99
C ASP A 49 -33.30 -13.25 -11.93
N TYR A 50 -33.54 -13.19 -13.23
CA TYR A 50 -32.54 -12.81 -14.23
C TYR A 50 -32.15 -11.32 -14.11
N VAL A 51 -33.10 -10.45 -13.76
CA VAL A 51 -32.85 -9.01 -13.62
C VAL A 51 -32.31 -8.65 -12.24
N THR A 52 -32.78 -9.32 -11.18
CA THR A 52 -32.54 -8.91 -9.79
C THR A 52 -31.60 -9.83 -8.99
N ASP A 53 -31.26 -11.01 -9.52
CA ASP A 53 -30.41 -12.01 -8.87
C ASP A 53 -30.80 -12.30 -7.40
N PHE A 54 -32.02 -12.82 -7.19
CA PHE A 54 -32.58 -12.98 -5.85
C PHE A 54 -31.70 -13.81 -4.91
N PRO A 55 -31.57 -13.49 -3.62
CA PRO A 55 -30.83 -14.34 -2.70
C PRO A 55 -31.51 -15.72 -2.53
N TRP A 56 -30.73 -16.75 -2.19
CA TRP A 56 -31.21 -18.14 -2.14
C TRP A 56 -32.47 -18.37 -1.26
N PRO A 57 -32.70 -17.66 -0.12
CA PRO A 57 -33.91 -17.89 0.68
C PRO A 57 -35.18 -17.41 -0.05
N VAL A 58 -35.10 -16.29 -0.76
CA VAL A 58 -36.21 -15.73 -1.54
C VAL A 58 -36.59 -16.69 -2.66
N ARG A 59 -35.60 -17.31 -3.31
CA ARG A 59 -35.81 -18.31 -4.36
C ARG A 59 -36.60 -19.53 -3.84
N ILE A 60 -36.22 -20.07 -2.69
CA ILE A 60 -36.90 -21.22 -2.08
C ILE A 60 -38.32 -20.86 -1.63
N LEU A 61 -38.51 -19.68 -1.01
CA LEU A 61 -39.83 -19.23 -0.60
C LEU A 61 -40.77 -19.03 -1.80
N LEU A 62 -40.27 -18.45 -2.91
CA LEU A 62 -41.05 -18.28 -4.12
C LEU A 62 -41.42 -19.62 -4.77
N THR A 63 -40.49 -20.58 -4.84
CA THR A 63 -40.80 -21.91 -5.39
C THR A 63 -41.80 -22.67 -4.54
N LEU A 64 -41.61 -22.71 -3.22
CA LEU A 64 -42.57 -23.32 -2.29
C LEU A 64 -43.92 -22.60 -2.31
N GLY A 65 -43.92 -21.27 -2.44
CA GLY A 65 -45.13 -20.46 -2.55
C GLY A 65 -45.93 -20.76 -3.81
N ILE A 66 -45.28 -20.80 -4.99
CA ILE A 66 -45.92 -21.14 -6.26
C ILE A 66 -46.46 -22.58 -6.22
N LEU A 67 -45.64 -23.54 -5.77
CA LEU A 67 -46.05 -24.93 -5.67
C LEU A 67 -47.20 -25.09 -4.67
N GLY A 68 -47.11 -24.50 -3.48
CA GLY A 68 -48.16 -24.55 -2.46
C GLY A 68 -49.47 -23.90 -2.93
N TYR A 69 -49.39 -22.78 -3.64
CA TYR A 69 -50.57 -22.12 -4.21
C TYR A 69 -51.29 -23.02 -5.22
N PHE A 70 -50.57 -23.58 -6.20
CA PHE A 70 -51.19 -24.36 -7.28
C PHE A 70 -51.53 -25.80 -6.90
N THR A 71 -50.78 -26.43 -5.99
CA THR A 71 -51.02 -27.83 -5.58
C THR A 71 -51.97 -27.98 -4.42
N TYR A 72 -52.00 -27.01 -3.49
CA TYR A 72 -52.81 -27.10 -2.27
C TYR A 72 -53.94 -26.06 -2.23
N TRP A 73 -53.63 -24.77 -2.35
CA TRP A 73 -54.63 -23.71 -2.14
C TRP A 73 -55.68 -23.65 -3.25
N LEU A 74 -55.25 -23.67 -4.52
CA LEU A 74 -56.14 -23.54 -5.68
C LEU A 74 -57.11 -24.73 -5.84
N PRO A 75 -56.69 -26.00 -5.69
CA PRO A 75 -57.62 -27.13 -5.68
C PRO A 75 -58.55 -27.12 -4.46
N ARG A 76 -58.07 -26.66 -3.28
CA ARG A 76 -58.88 -26.53 -2.06
C ARG A 76 -59.97 -25.49 -2.19
N LYS A 77 -59.72 -24.37 -2.88
CA LYS A 77 -60.73 -23.34 -3.19
C LYS A 77 -61.75 -23.85 -4.22
N ASN A 78 -61.28 -24.60 -5.22
CA ASN A 78 -62.09 -25.10 -6.33
C ASN A 78 -62.52 -26.57 -6.15
N LYS A 79 -62.85 -26.97 -4.91
CA LYS A 79 -63.27 -28.34 -4.55
C LYS A 79 -64.43 -28.87 -5.38
N ALA A 80 -65.28 -28.00 -5.92
CA ALA A 80 -66.44 -28.34 -6.74
C ALA A 80 -66.08 -29.21 -7.96
N TYR A 81 -64.93 -28.99 -8.61
CA TYR A 81 -64.49 -29.80 -9.76
C TYR A 81 -64.13 -31.24 -9.36
N PHE A 82 -63.80 -31.48 -8.10
CA PHE A 82 -63.36 -32.79 -7.58
C PHE A 82 -64.47 -33.57 -6.86
N HIS A 83 -65.53 -32.91 -6.41
CA HIS A 83 -66.69 -33.59 -5.83
C HIS A 83 -67.46 -34.38 -6.90
N ARG A 84 -67.97 -35.55 -6.52
CA ARG A 84 -68.85 -36.36 -7.37
C ARG A 84 -70.28 -36.02 -6.96
N VAL A 85 -71.09 -35.53 -7.90
CA VAL A 85 -72.55 -35.48 -7.71
C VAL A 85 -73.02 -36.94 -7.61
N THR A 86 -73.69 -37.28 -6.52
CA THR A 86 -74.22 -38.65 -6.28
C THR A 86 -75.72 -38.73 -6.50
N ASP A 87 -76.41 -37.59 -6.42
CA ASP A 87 -77.86 -37.46 -6.55
C ASP A 87 -78.30 -37.39 -8.03
N ILE A 88 -79.15 -38.33 -8.46
CA ILE A 88 -79.58 -38.50 -9.86
C ILE A 88 -80.63 -37.46 -10.25
N VAL A 89 -81.42 -36.95 -9.31
CA VAL A 89 -82.37 -35.84 -9.55
C VAL A 89 -81.60 -34.55 -9.85
N GLN A 90 -80.53 -34.27 -9.10
CA GLN A 90 -79.67 -33.12 -9.38
C GLN A 90 -78.95 -33.25 -10.73
N MET A 91 -78.54 -34.46 -11.10
CA MET A 91 -77.99 -34.75 -12.42
C MET A 91 -78.98 -34.41 -13.54
N ALA A 92 -80.23 -34.87 -13.39
CA ALA A 92 -81.31 -34.58 -14.32
C ALA A 92 -81.53 -33.07 -14.49
N ARG A 93 -81.61 -32.34 -13.36
CA ARG A 93 -81.79 -30.88 -13.35
C ARG A 93 -80.65 -30.13 -14.04
N GLN A 94 -79.41 -30.55 -13.87
CA GLN A 94 -78.25 -29.94 -14.55
C GLN A 94 -78.31 -30.13 -16.07
N VAL A 95 -78.79 -31.28 -16.53
CA VAL A 95 -78.95 -31.58 -17.95
C VAL A 95 -80.07 -30.74 -18.55
N GLU A 96 -81.21 -30.61 -17.87
CA GLU A 96 -82.31 -29.75 -18.32
C GLU A 96 -81.92 -28.28 -18.40
N LEU A 97 -81.26 -27.74 -17.36
CA LEU A 97 -80.76 -26.36 -17.38
C LEU A 97 -79.76 -26.11 -18.52
N SER A 98 -79.06 -27.15 -18.98
CA SER A 98 -78.17 -27.07 -20.15
C SER A 98 -78.94 -27.21 -21.47
N ALA A 99 -80.00 -28.00 -21.49
CA ALA A 99 -80.91 -28.18 -22.63
C ALA A 99 -81.68 -26.89 -22.95
N ASP A 100 -82.24 -26.24 -21.93
CA ASP A 100 -82.99 -24.98 -22.06
C ASP A 100 -82.13 -23.86 -22.65
N LYS A 101 -80.82 -23.89 -22.37
CA LYS A 101 -79.85 -22.92 -22.93
C LYS A 101 -79.45 -23.22 -24.36
N GLN A 102 -79.52 -24.46 -24.81
CA GLN A 102 -78.98 -24.91 -26.11
C GLN A 102 -80.06 -25.18 -27.16
N MET A 103 -81.29 -25.48 -26.74
CA MET A 103 -82.40 -25.85 -27.62
C MET A 103 -83.59 -24.92 -27.38
N LYS A 104 -84.20 -24.40 -28.46
CA LYS A 104 -85.46 -23.65 -28.35
C LYS A 104 -86.56 -24.58 -27.86
N GLY A 105 -87.12 -24.31 -26.68
CA GLY A 105 -88.17 -25.13 -26.06
C GLY A 105 -87.69 -26.17 -25.05
N GLY A 106 -86.37 -26.30 -24.83
CA GLY A 106 -85.82 -27.04 -23.69
C GLY A 106 -86.28 -28.50 -23.55
N PHE A 107 -86.12 -29.05 -22.35
CA PHE A 107 -86.68 -30.37 -21.98
C PHE A 107 -87.99 -30.26 -21.18
N ASN A 108 -88.51 -29.05 -20.94
CA ASN A 108 -89.79 -28.78 -20.27
C ASN A 108 -90.00 -29.57 -18.97
N SER A 109 -88.96 -29.69 -18.14
CA SER A 109 -88.97 -30.43 -16.87
C SER A 109 -89.28 -31.94 -16.96
N LEU A 110 -89.37 -32.49 -18.17
CA LEU A 110 -89.81 -33.86 -18.41
C LEU A 110 -88.79 -34.89 -17.91
N LEU A 111 -87.50 -34.58 -17.94
CA LEU A 111 -86.42 -35.46 -17.53
C LEU A 111 -86.21 -35.43 -16.01
N VAL A 112 -86.41 -34.29 -15.36
CA VAL A 112 -86.45 -34.18 -13.89
C VAL A 112 -87.68 -34.91 -13.34
N SER A 113 -88.88 -34.65 -13.88
CA SER A 113 -90.10 -35.33 -13.44
C SER A 113 -90.04 -36.84 -13.64
N ALA A 114 -89.47 -37.34 -14.74
CA ALA A 114 -89.32 -38.77 -14.97
C ALA A 114 -88.39 -39.45 -13.94
N VAL A 115 -87.34 -38.77 -13.50
CA VAL A 115 -86.42 -39.27 -12.45
C VAL A 115 -87.07 -39.17 -11.07
N GLU A 116 -87.77 -38.08 -10.76
CA GLU A 116 -88.49 -37.90 -9.50
C GLU A 116 -89.63 -38.92 -9.30
N PHE A 117 -90.38 -39.24 -10.36
CA PHE A 117 -91.41 -40.29 -10.32
C PHE A 117 -90.84 -41.68 -10.05
N ALA A 118 -89.60 -41.94 -10.47
CA ALA A 118 -88.95 -43.24 -10.32
C ALA A 118 -88.16 -43.38 -9.01
N GLU A 119 -87.53 -42.33 -8.49
CA GLU A 119 -86.72 -42.38 -7.25
C GLU A 119 -87.46 -41.91 -6.00
N CYS A 120 -88.29 -40.88 -6.10
CA CYS A 120 -88.91 -40.24 -4.92
C CYS A 120 -90.33 -40.75 -4.62
N ASN A 121 -90.85 -41.69 -5.43
CA ASN A 121 -92.18 -42.29 -5.30
C ASN A 121 -93.30 -41.26 -5.02
N ILE A 122 -93.29 -40.15 -5.78
CA ILE A 122 -94.16 -38.99 -5.55
C ILE A 122 -95.61 -39.38 -5.85
N VAL A 123 -96.51 -39.10 -4.89
CA VAL A 123 -97.90 -39.61 -4.89
C VAL A 123 -98.82 -38.86 -5.87
N TYR A 124 -98.56 -37.60 -6.19
CA TYR A 124 -99.47 -36.76 -6.99
C TYR A 124 -99.49 -37.10 -8.50
N GLY A 125 -100.68 -37.11 -9.12
CA GLY A 125 -100.91 -37.33 -10.56
C GLY A 125 -101.46 -38.72 -10.94
N SER A 126 -102.06 -38.86 -12.12
CA SER A 126 -102.59 -40.15 -12.61
C SER A 126 -101.48 -41.09 -13.07
N GLU A 127 -101.62 -42.41 -12.83
CA GLU A 127 -100.61 -43.41 -13.23
C GLU A 127 -100.33 -43.40 -14.74
N ALA A 128 -101.35 -43.13 -15.57
CA ALA A 128 -101.21 -43.01 -17.01
C ALA A 128 -100.31 -41.83 -17.43
N LEU A 129 -100.37 -40.70 -16.73
CA LEU A 129 -99.50 -39.54 -17.00
C LEU A 129 -98.06 -39.80 -16.56
N LYS A 130 -97.87 -40.46 -15.40
CA LYS A 130 -96.54 -40.86 -14.92
C LYS A 130 -95.85 -41.82 -15.90
N HIS A 131 -96.57 -42.84 -16.36
CA HIS A 131 -96.05 -43.79 -17.33
C HIS A 131 -95.71 -43.12 -18.68
N ARG A 132 -96.57 -42.22 -19.18
CA ARG A 132 -96.28 -41.47 -20.41
C ARG A 132 -95.08 -40.52 -20.26
N ALA A 133 -94.94 -39.83 -19.13
CA ALA A 133 -93.79 -38.95 -18.89
C ALA A 133 -92.46 -39.72 -18.89
N VAL A 134 -92.42 -40.89 -18.23
CA VAL A 134 -91.23 -41.77 -18.24
C VAL A 134 -90.97 -42.32 -19.65
N GLN A 135 -92.01 -42.76 -20.36
CA GLN A 135 -91.87 -43.28 -21.73
C GLN A 135 -91.40 -42.20 -22.72
N GLN A 136 -91.91 -40.97 -22.59
CA GLN A 136 -91.49 -39.83 -23.41
C GLN A 136 -90.04 -39.42 -23.10
N ALA A 137 -89.60 -39.54 -21.85
CA ALA A 137 -88.23 -39.26 -21.44
C ALA A 137 -87.20 -40.23 -22.04
N HIS A 138 -87.62 -41.45 -22.39
CA HIS A 138 -86.79 -42.43 -23.11
C HIS A 138 -86.66 -42.14 -24.61
N SER A 139 -87.45 -41.21 -25.17
CA SER A 139 -87.34 -40.87 -26.59
C SER A 139 -86.03 -40.15 -26.90
N ASP A 140 -85.52 -40.35 -28.13
CA ASP A 140 -84.21 -39.85 -28.56
C ASP A 140 -84.12 -38.31 -28.64
N ALA A 141 -85.25 -37.62 -28.49
CA ALA A 141 -85.37 -36.17 -28.36
C ALA A 141 -84.88 -35.64 -27.00
N TYR A 142 -84.97 -36.44 -25.92
CA TYR A 142 -84.61 -36.04 -24.55
C TYR A 142 -83.30 -36.68 -24.05
N SER A 143 -82.46 -37.18 -24.97
CA SER A 143 -81.22 -37.89 -24.63
C SER A 143 -80.13 -36.95 -24.08
N PRO A 144 -79.66 -37.13 -22.82
CA PRO A 144 -78.60 -36.33 -22.21
C PRO A 144 -77.27 -36.32 -22.99
N SER A 145 -77.01 -37.38 -23.77
CA SER A 145 -75.74 -37.61 -24.46
C SER A 145 -75.47 -36.68 -25.64
N LYS A 146 -76.53 -36.09 -26.21
CA LYS A 146 -76.44 -35.15 -27.36
C LYS A 146 -76.13 -33.71 -26.92
N LEU A 147 -76.31 -33.40 -25.64
CA LEU A 147 -76.08 -32.07 -25.09
C LEU A 147 -74.63 -31.84 -24.68
N VAL A 148 -74.16 -30.61 -24.86
CA VAL A 148 -72.81 -30.20 -24.47
C VAL A 148 -72.88 -29.62 -23.07
N LEU A 149 -72.64 -30.42 -22.05
CA LEU A 149 -72.82 -29.98 -20.67
C LEU A 149 -71.65 -29.15 -20.10
N HIS A 150 -70.52 -29.05 -20.80
CA HIS A 150 -69.29 -28.37 -20.36
C HIS A 150 -69.08 -27.04 -21.09
N ASP A 151 -68.39 -26.10 -20.45
CA ASP A 151 -68.05 -24.81 -21.08
C ASP A 151 -66.94 -24.96 -22.14
N ARG A 152 -67.35 -24.96 -23.42
CA ARG A 152 -66.44 -25.06 -24.57
C ARG A 152 -65.44 -23.90 -24.64
N LYS A 153 -65.80 -22.69 -24.19
CA LYS A 153 -64.91 -21.52 -24.29
C LYS A 153 -63.75 -21.66 -23.32
N LEU A 154 -64.04 -22.01 -22.07
CA LEU A 154 -63.02 -22.21 -21.03
C LEU A 154 -62.08 -23.37 -21.36
N VAL A 155 -62.62 -24.50 -21.81
CA VAL A 155 -61.80 -25.68 -22.19
C VAL A 155 -60.88 -25.36 -23.38
N LYS A 156 -61.39 -24.70 -24.42
CA LYS A 156 -60.57 -24.30 -25.58
C LYS A 156 -59.52 -23.27 -25.21
N LEU A 157 -59.87 -22.30 -24.35
CA LEU A 157 -58.94 -21.26 -23.90
C LEU A 157 -57.81 -21.86 -23.07
N SER A 158 -58.12 -22.72 -22.10
CA SER A 158 -57.10 -23.35 -21.24
C SER A 158 -56.14 -24.23 -22.05
N LEU A 159 -56.66 -24.96 -23.04
CA LEU A 159 -55.84 -25.80 -23.92
C LEU A 159 -54.95 -24.95 -24.86
N LYS A 160 -55.49 -23.87 -25.43
CA LYS A 160 -54.70 -22.92 -26.26
C LYS A 160 -53.59 -22.26 -25.47
N LEU A 161 -53.87 -21.83 -24.23
CA LEU A 161 -52.86 -21.21 -23.38
C LEU A 161 -51.78 -22.23 -22.96
N LEU A 162 -52.17 -23.45 -22.59
CA LEU A 162 -51.21 -24.52 -22.29
C LEU A 162 -50.29 -24.79 -23.49
N LEU A 163 -50.86 -24.95 -24.68
CA LEU A 163 -50.09 -25.18 -25.90
C LEU A 163 -49.14 -23.99 -26.20
N GLY A 164 -49.63 -22.76 -26.03
CA GLY A 164 -48.82 -21.55 -26.19
C GLY A 164 -47.63 -21.51 -25.25
N PHE A 165 -47.82 -21.79 -23.96
CA PHE A 165 -46.72 -21.81 -23.00
C PHE A 165 -45.75 -22.97 -23.23
N VAL A 166 -46.23 -24.14 -23.63
CA VAL A 166 -45.36 -25.27 -24.03
C VAL A 166 -44.48 -24.86 -25.21
N LEU A 167 -45.03 -24.16 -26.21
CA LEU A 167 -44.25 -23.63 -27.34
C LEU A 167 -43.21 -22.59 -26.91
N ILE A 168 -43.57 -21.68 -26.00
CA ILE A 168 -42.64 -20.68 -25.46
C ILE A 168 -41.47 -21.36 -24.73
N TYR A 169 -41.76 -22.31 -23.84
CA TYR A 169 -40.74 -23.02 -23.07
C TYR A 169 -39.84 -23.89 -23.95
N THR A 170 -40.40 -24.59 -24.95
CA THR A 170 -39.62 -25.39 -25.90
C THR A 170 -38.74 -24.52 -26.79
N SER A 171 -39.27 -23.42 -27.34
CA SER A 171 -38.50 -22.43 -28.10
C SER A 171 -37.36 -21.84 -27.26
N TRP A 172 -37.65 -21.46 -26.01
CA TRP A 172 -36.65 -20.92 -25.10
C TRP A 172 -35.57 -21.95 -24.74
N GLY A 173 -35.95 -23.21 -24.51
CA GLY A 173 -35.02 -24.30 -24.26
C GLY A 173 -34.06 -24.55 -25.43
N LEU A 174 -34.51 -24.38 -26.67
CA LEU A 174 -33.65 -24.51 -27.86
C LEU A 174 -32.64 -23.35 -27.97
N VAL A 175 -33.07 -22.11 -27.74
CA VAL A 175 -32.21 -20.92 -27.86
C VAL A 175 -31.22 -20.79 -26.68
N SER A 176 -31.67 -21.11 -25.47
CA SER A 176 -30.96 -20.80 -24.22
C SER A 176 -30.91 -21.98 -23.25
N HIS A 177 -30.62 -23.18 -23.76
CA HIS A 177 -30.56 -24.43 -22.97
C HIS A 177 -29.74 -24.31 -21.67
N LYS A 178 -28.61 -23.59 -21.69
CA LYS A 178 -27.75 -23.39 -20.50
C LYS A 178 -28.43 -22.54 -19.42
N SER A 179 -29.03 -21.41 -19.81
CA SER A 179 -29.68 -20.49 -18.86
C SER A 179 -30.91 -21.11 -18.22
N MET A 180 -31.67 -21.90 -18.98
CA MET A 180 -32.86 -22.60 -18.48
C MET A 180 -32.48 -23.65 -17.42
N GLY A 181 -31.44 -24.46 -17.67
CA GLY A 181 -30.94 -25.42 -16.69
C GLY A 181 -30.42 -24.76 -15.41
N ILE A 182 -29.69 -23.64 -15.56
CA ILE A 182 -29.18 -22.86 -14.42
C ILE A 182 -30.33 -22.27 -13.59
N PHE A 183 -31.39 -21.75 -14.22
CA PHE A 183 -32.57 -21.24 -13.51
C PHE A 183 -33.24 -22.32 -12.66
N PHE A 184 -33.51 -23.51 -13.22
CA PHE A 184 -34.14 -24.58 -12.44
C PHE A 184 -33.24 -25.07 -11.30
N GLY A 185 -31.92 -25.13 -11.52
CA GLY A 185 -30.97 -25.40 -10.45
C GLY A 185 -31.03 -24.34 -9.33
N ARG A 186 -31.05 -23.05 -9.70
CA ARG A 186 -31.19 -21.91 -8.77
C ARG A 186 -32.53 -21.90 -8.05
N ALA A 187 -33.61 -22.29 -8.71
CA ALA A 187 -34.96 -22.39 -8.15
C ALA A 187 -35.04 -23.44 -7.03
N ILE A 188 -34.28 -24.54 -7.16
CA ILE A 188 -34.17 -25.59 -6.13
C ILE A 188 -33.10 -25.25 -5.07
N GLY A 189 -32.39 -24.13 -5.22
CA GLY A 189 -31.44 -23.61 -4.24
C GLY A 189 -29.97 -23.86 -4.54
N LEU A 190 -29.61 -24.35 -5.73
CA LEU A 190 -28.21 -24.51 -6.12
C LEU A 190 -27.54 -23.14 -6.36
N PRO A 191 -26.29 -22.94 -5.90
CA PRO A 191 -25.55 -21.68 -6.04
C PRO A 191 -24.91 -21.53 -7.43
N LEU A 192 -25.73 -21.62 -8.49
CA LEU A 192 -25.28 -21.45 -9.88
C LEU A 192 -25.38 -19.98 -10.30
N GLN A 193 -24.43 -19.52 -11.12
CA GLN A 193 -24.45 -18.19 -11.73
C GLN A 193 -24.87 -18.29 -13.20
N TYR A 194 -25.64 -17.30 -13.68
CA TYR A 194 -25.96 -17.22 -15.10
C TYR A 194 -24.70 -16.96 -15.92
N PRO A 195 -24.61 -17.50 -17.16
CA PRO A 195 -23.45 -17.29 -18.01
C PRO A 195 -23.38 -15.82 -18.43
N THR A 196 -22.26 -15.18 -18.14
CA THR A 196 -21.97 -13.81 -18.50
C THR A 196 -21.33 -13.74 -19.90
N ARG A 197 -21.61 -12.67 -20.63
CA ARG A 197 -21.00 -12.38 -21.94
C ARG A 197 -19.56 -11.90 -21.78
N THR A 198 -19.28 -11.20 -20.68
CA THR A 198 -17.94 -10.80 -20.27
C THR A 198 -17.34 -11.92 -19.42
N LYS A 199 -16.06 -12.23 -19.62
CA LYS A 199 -15.31 -13.16 -18.76
C LYS A 199 -14.11 -12.46 -18.15
N ILE A 200 -13.97 -12.52 -16.84
CA ILE A 200 -12.76 -12.04 -16.14
C ILE A 200 -11.78 -13.21 -16.10
N VAL A 201 -10.70 -13.13 -16.87
CA VAL A 201 -9.72 -14.21 -17.02
C VAL A 201 -8.72 -14.18 -15.87
N ARG A 202 -8.18 -12.99 -15.57
CA ARG A 202 -7.14 -12.82 -14.57
C ARG A 202 -7.29 -11.48 -13.86
N VAL A 203 -7.05 -11.48 -12.55
CA VAL A 203 -6.91 -10.27 -11.74
C VAL A 203 -5.52 -10.33 -11.11
N VAL A 204 -4.65 -9.38 -11.46
CA VAL A 204 -3.30 -9.22 -10.94
C VAL A 204 -3.32 -8.08 -9.93
N TYR A 205 -2.93 -8.37 -8.71
CA TYR A 205 -2.87 -7.43 -7.60
C TYR A 205 -1.77 -7.87 -6.63
N PRO A 206 -1.19 -6.96 -5.84
CA PRO A 206 -0.24 -7.34 -4.80
C PRO A 206 -0.98 -7.87 -3.56
N ASP A 207 -0.48 -8.97 -2.98
CA ASP A 207 -1.04 -9.52 -1.74
C ASP A 207 -0.79 -8.59 -0.53
N PHE A 208 0.31 -7.83 -0.58
CA PHE A 208 0.71 -6.86 0.44
C PHE A 208 0.89 -5.47 -0.18
N GLY A 209 0.32 -4.45 0.46
CA GLY A 209 0.52 -3.04 0.11
C GLY A 209 1.12 -2.26 1.28
N ALA A 210 1.81 -1.16 0.95
CA ALA A 210 2.28 -0.20 1.95
C ALA A 210 1.15 0.79 2.28
N GLN A 211 1.01 1.13 3.56
CA GLN A 211 0.06 2.14 4.02
C GLN A 211 0.34 3.49 3.34
N HIS A 212 -0.72 4.21 2.97
CA HIS A 212 -0.65 5.49 2.23
C HIS A 212 0.00 5.40 0.84
N LYS A 213 0.21 4.20 0.28
CA LYS A 213 0.73 4.03 -1.08
C LYS A 213 -0.31 3.44 -2.01
N THR A 214 -0.44 4.03 -3.20
CA THR A 214 -1.41 3.58 -4.20
C THR A 214 -1.20 2.11 -4.57
N VAL A 215 -2.27 1.32 -4.45
CA VAL A 215 -2.29 -0.09 -4.86
C VAL A 215 -2.90 -0.18 -6.26
N LYS A 216 -2.12 -0.69 -7.21
CA LYS A 216 -2.55 -0.94 -8.59
C LYS A 216 -3.17 -2.33 -8.71
N ILE A 217 -4.32 -2.41 -9.35
CA ILE A 217 -5.05 -3.65 -9.63
C ILE A 217 -5.28 -3.72 -11.14
N VAL A 218 -4.79 -4.78 -11.77
CA VAL A 218 -4.92 -5.02 -13.21
C VAL A 218 -5.89 -6.18 -13.45
N VAL A 219 -6.87 -5.96 -14.31
CA VAL A 219 -7.92 -6.92 -14.64
C VAL A 219 -7.84 -7.22 -16.13
N GLN A 220 -7.76 -8.50 -16.49
CA GLN A 220 -7.81 -8.96 -17.88
C GLN A 220 -9.16 -9.59 -18.18
N ALA A 221 -9.83 -9.09 -19.21
CA ALA A 221 -11.14 -9.53 -19.65
C ALA A 221 -11.09 -10.23 -21.02
N ASP A 222 -12.08 -11.08 -21.29
CA ASP A 222 -12.29 -11.76 -22.57
C ASP A 222 -13.79 -11.84 -22.89
N GLY A 223 -14.14 -12.20 -24.14
CA GLY A 223 -15.50 -12.21 -24.65
C GLY A 223 -15.97 -10.82 -25.07
N LYS A 224 -17.16 -10.40 -24.62
CA LYS A 224 -17.68 -9.05 -24.92
C LYS A 224 -17.16 -8.04 -23.90
N VAL A 225 -16.05 -7.37 -24.22
CA VAL A 225 -15.43 -6.39 -23.33
C VAL A 225 -16.24 -5.08 -23.29
N PRO A 226 -16.81 -4.67 -22.15
CA PRO A 226 -17.55 -3.42 -22.00
C PRO A 226 -16.62 -2.20 -22.00
N SER A 227 -17.19 -1.00 -22.20
CA SER A 227 -16.44 0.27 -22.16
C SER A 227 -16.10 0.73 -20.75
N GLU A 228 -16.86 0.29 -19.74
CA GLU A 228 -16.76 0.72 -18.35
C GLU A 228 -16.74 -0.48 -17.39
N GLY A 229 -16.02 -0.33 -16.29
CA GLY A 229 -16.00 -1.27 -15.17
C GLY A 229 -15.80 -0.53 -13.85
N LYS A 230 -16.08 -1.19 -12.73
CA LYS A 230 -15.88 -0.65 -11.39
C LYS A 230 -15.32 -1.73 -10.46
N ILE A 231 -14.45 -1.34 -9.54
CA ILE A 231 -14.04 -2.16 -8.40
C ILE A 231 -14.82 -1.70 -7.18
N ALA A 232 -15.55 -2.60 -6.53
CA ALA A 232 -16.12 -2.36 -5.22
C ALA A 232 -15.06 -2.70 -4.16
N VAL A 233 -14.55 -1.69 -3.48
CA VAL A 233 -13.56 -1.81 -2.40
C VAL A 233 -14.28 -1.72 -1.06
N THR A 234 -13.93 -2.56 -0.10
CA THR A 234 -14.51 -2.63 1.23
C THR A 234 -13.38 -2.70 2.25
N TYR A 235 -13.15 -1.61 2.98
CA TYR A 235 -12.20 -1.61 4.09
C TYR A 235 -12.70 -2.50 5.23
N GLU A 236 -11.76 -3.00 6.03
CA GLU A 236 -12.07 -3.81 7.19
C GLU A 236 -12.91 -3.02 8.21
N GLY A 237 -14.19 -3.40 8.36
CA GLY A 237 -15.13 -2.76 9.29
C GLY A 237 -15.98 -1.61 8.72
N GLU A 238 -15.87 -1.30 7.42
CA GLU A 238 -16.53 -0.12 6.80
C GLU A 238 -17.41 -0.47 5.58
N SER A 239 -18.16 0.52 5.11
CA SER A 239 -19.02 0.43 3.92
C SER A 239 -18.21 0.40 2.62
N SER A 240 -18.75 -0.28 1.61
CA SER A 240 -18.09 -0.42 0.31
C SER A 240 -18.21 0.85 -0.53
N PHE A 241 -17.13 1.26 -1.16
CA PHE A 241 -17.10 2.34 -2.16
C PHE A 241 -16.64 1.81 -3.53
N SER A 242 -16.97 2.53 -4.60
CA SER A 242 -16.64 2.11 -5.96
C SER A 242 -15.50 2.94 -6.56
N VAL A 243 -14.48 2.25 -7.06
CA VAL A 243 -13.38 2.82 -7.84
C VAL A 243 -13.61 2.50 -9.33
N PRO A 244 -13.59 3.48 -10.25
CA PRO A 244 -13.74 3.19 -11.67
C PRO A 244 -12.54 2.42 -12.22
N LEU A 245 -12.78 1.50 -13.14
CA LEU A 245 -11.75 0.86 -13.96
C LEU A 245 -11.47 1.71 -15.19
N VAL A 246 -10.21 2.02 -15.43
CA VAL A 246 -9.72 2.69 -16.63
C VAL A 246 -9.15 1.64 -17.58
N LYS A 247 -9.23 1.84 -18.90
CA LYS A 247 -8.58 0.91 -19.84
C LYS A 247 -7.06 0.98 -19.66
N GLY A 248 -6.43 -0.18 -19.50
CA GLY A 248 -4.98 -0.29 -19.38
C GLY A 248 -4.28 -0.31 -20.74
N GLU A 249 -2.96 -0.45 -20.72
CA GLU A 249 -2.12 -0.46 -21.94
C GLU A 249 -2.22 -1.77 -22.74
N LEU A 250 -2.58 -2.87 -22.07
CA LEU A 250 -2.69 -4.19 -22.69
C LEU A 250 -4.08 -4.38 -23.34
N LEU A 251 -4.13 -5.18 -24.41
CA LEU A 251 -5.39 -5.56 -25.05
C LEU A 251 -6.35 -6.20 -24.03
N ASN A 252 -7.55 -5.64 -23.95
CA ASN A 252 -8.61 -6.05 -23.02
C ASN A 252 -8.20 -6.01 -21.53
N SER A 253 -7.23 -5.17 -21.16
CA SER A 253 -6.91 -4.91 -19.76
C SER A 253 -7.59 -3.65 -19.24
N PHE A 254 -7.88 -3.69 -17.94
CA PHE A 254 -8.34 -2.54 -17.18
C PHE A 254 -7.51 -2.39 -15.93
N GLU A 255 -7.29 -1.16 -15.53
CA GLU A 255 -6.50 -0.79 -14.37
C GLU A 255 -7.35 0.03 -13.41
N ALA A 256 -7.17 -0.24 -12.12
CA ALA A 256 -7.73 0.56 -11.06
C ALA A 256 -6.65 0.85 -10.03
N GLU A 257 -6.71 2.06 -9.48
CA GLU A 257 -5.79 2.53 -8.47
C GLU A 257 -6.57 2.86 -7.20
N VAL A 258 -6.31 2.09 -6.14
CA VAL A 258 -6.80 2.42 -4.79
C VAL A 258 -5.78 3.38 -4.19
N LYS A 259 -6.14 4.66 -4.12
CA LYS A 259 -5.26 5.73 -3.63
C LYS A 259 -5.12 5.65 -2.12
N GLU A 260 -3.87 5.69 -1.66
CA GLU A 260 -3.48 5.87 -0.25
C GLU A 260 -4.32 5.06 0.77
N PRO A 261 -4.43 3.72 0.64
CA PRO A 261 -5.20 2.93 1.57
C PRO A 261 -4.55 2.98 2.98
N ASP A 262 -5.37 3.30 3.98
CA ASP A 262 -4.95 3.34 5.38
C ASP A 262 -5.09 1.97 6.06
N LYS A 263 -6.11 1.19 5.64
CA LYS A 263 -6.44 -0.12 6.21
C LYS A 263 -6.43 -1.21 5.14
N SER A 264 -6.30 -2.45 5.60
CA SER A 264 -6.49 -3.62 4.75
C SER A 264 -7.91 -3.63 4.18
N PHE A 265 -8.06 -4.11 2.94
CA PHE A 265 -9.34 -4.08 2.25
C PHE A 265 -9.59 -5.34 1.45
N ASN A 266 -10.88 -5.63 1.32
CA ASN A 266 -11.37 -6.60 0.36
C ASN A 266 -11.88 -5.87 -0.87
N PHE A 267 -11.78 -6.50 -2.03
CA PHE A 267 -12.35 -5.92 -3.25
C PHE A 267 -13.01 -6.96 -4.14
N LYS A 268 -13.96 -6.50 -4.95
CA LYS A 268 -14.60 -7.26 -6.01
C LYS A 268 -14.58 -6.44 -7.28
N VAL A 269 -14.20 -7.07 -8.38
CA VAL A 269 -14.19 -6.45 -9.70
C VAL A 269 -15.52 -6.69 -10.37
N ARG A 270 -16.16 -5.62 -10.87
CA ARG A 270 -17.37 -5.67 -11.69
C ARG A 270 -17.09 -5.09 -13.06
N LEU A 271 -17.24 -5.91 -14.08
CA LEU A 271 -16.88 -5.57 -15.45
C LEU A 271 -18.06 -5.95 -16.35
N GLY A 272 -18.93 -4.98 -16.62
CA GLY A 272 -20.21 -5.21 -17.29
C GLY A 272 -21.10 -6.16 -16.49
N ASP A 273 -21.36 -7.34 -17.05
CA ASP A 273 -22.17 -8.40 -16.43
C ASP A 273 -21.35 -9.42 -15.62
N ALA A 274 -20.01 -9.34 -15.63
CA ALA A 274 -19.14 -10.23 -14.86
C ALA A 274 -18.75 -9.64 -13.50
N GLU A 275 -18.76 -10.48 -12.47
CA GLU A 275 -18.26 -10.15 -11.13
C GLU A 275 -17.19 -11.15 -10.70
N SER A 276 -16.10 -10.67 -10.12
CA SER A 276 -15.03 -11.52 -9.58
C SER A 276 -15.38 -12.08 -8.20
N ARG A 277 -14.65 -13.13 -7.79
CA ARG A 277 -14.58 -13.52 -6.38
C ARG A 277 -14.08 -12.36 -5.52
N LYS A 278 -14.36 -12.43 -4.21
CA LYS A 278 -13.82 -11.50 -3.22
C LYS A 278 -12.31 -11.75 -3.08
N LEU A 279 -11.50 -10.72 -3.29
CA LEU A 279 -10.05 -10.73 -3.16
C LEU A 279 -9.66 -9.82 -1.99
N TYR A 280 -8.48 -10.04 -1.41
CA TYR A 280 -8.03 -9.32 -0.22
C TYR A 280 -6.62 -8.80 -0.42
N VAL A 281 -6.39 -7.55 -0.01
CA VAL A 281 -5.07 -6.92 0.04
C VAL A 281 -4.79 -6.55 1.49
N LYS A 282 -3.65 -7.03 2.00
CA LYS A 282 -3.19 -6.69 3.34
C LYS A 282 -2.34 -5.42 3.29
N ILE A 283 -2.75 -4.38 4.00
CA ILE A 283 -1.98 -3.14 4.10
C ILE A 283 -1.15 -3.16 5.38
N ASN A 284 0.17 -3.04 5.22
CA ASN A 284 1.11 -2.98 6.32
C ASN A 284 1.78 -1.60 6.37
N ARG A 285 1.99 -1.09 7.58
CA ARG A 285 2.83 0.09 7.79
C ARG A 285 4.29 -0.20 7.44
N ALA A 286 5.01 0.81 6.92
CA ALA A 286 6.44 0.72 6.64
C ALA A 286 7.22 0.37 7.93
N PRO A 287 8.34 -0.38 7.81
CA PRO A 287 9.19 -0.69 8.96
C PRO A 287 9.85 0.58 9.51
N TYR A 288 9.99 0.67 10.82
CA TYR A 288 10.66 1.80 11.48
C TYR A 288 11.60 1.36 12.60
N VAL A 289 12.50 2.27 12.97
CA VAL A 289 13.47 2.08 14.04
C VAL A 289 12.80 2.35 15.40
N VAL A 290 12.84 1.37 16.30
CA VAL A 290 12.31 1.48 17.67
C VAL A 290 13.39 1.97 18.63
N GLU A 291 14.56 1.36 18.57
CA GLU A 291 15.72 1.72 19.38
C GLU A 291 16.97 1.77 18.51
N SER A 292 17.90 2.65 18.87
CA SER A 292 19.19 2.73 18.19
C SER A 292 20.22 3.38 19.08
N ALA A 293 21.47 2.95 18.92
CA ALA A 293 22.60 3.50 19.63
C ALA A 293 23.75 3.72 18.66
N ILE A 294 24.29 4.94 18.68
CA ILE A 294 25.48 5.31 17.93
C ILE A 294 26.63 5.35 18.92
N THR A 295 27.68 4.58 18.64
CA THR A 295 28.91 4.56 19.42
C THR A 295 30.03 5.14 18.56
N VAL A 296 30.59 6.27 18.99
CA VAL A 296 31.70 6.94 18.33
C VAL A 296 32.97 6.65 19.12
N THR A 297 33.92 5.97 18.48
CA THR A 297 35.25 5.70 19.03
C THR A 297 36.24 6.71 18.44
N PRO A 298 36.72 7.68 19.23
CA PRO A 298 37.70 8.65 18.76
C PRO A 298 39.03 7.97 18.37
N PRO A 299 39.87 8.62 17.54
CA PRO A 299 41.21 8.13 17.23
C PRO A 299 42.05 7.93 18.49
N LYS A 300 42.86 6.87 18.52
CA LYS A 300 43.62 6.46 19.72
C LYS A 300 44.57 7.56 20.23
N TYR A 301 45.17 8.35 19.33
CA TYR A 301 46.11 9.40 19.70
C TYR A 301 45.49 10.52 20.53
N THR A 302 44.17 10.73 20.43
CA THR A 302 43.46 11.81 21.15
C THR A 302 43.23 11.49 22.63
N GLY A 303 43.36 10.22 23.03
CA GLY A 303 43.11 9.77 24.41
C GLY A 303 41.67 9.94 24.90
N GLN A 304 40.71 10.30 24.02
CA GLN A 304 39.33 10.53 24.41
C GLN A 304 38.57 9.23 24.64
N ALA A 305 37.67 9.23 25.63
CA ALA A 305 36.76 8.11 25.87
C ALA A 305 35.72 7.97 24.75
N VAL A 306 35.26 6.74 24.55
CA VAL A 306 34.18 6.40 23.62
C VAL A 306 32.90 7.14 24.01
N LYS A 307 32.25 7.81 23.06
CA LYS A 307 31.00 8.54 23.27
C LYS A 307 29.83 7.77 22.67
N LYS A 308 28.68 7.77 23.37
CA LYS A 308 27.44 7.18 22.89
C LYS A 308 26.40 8.26 22.66
N PHE A 309 25.75 8.21 21.51
CA PHE A 309 24.70 9.13 21.11
C PHE A 309 23.43 8.34 20.75
N PRO A 310 22.23 8.89 21.01
CA PRO A 310 21.02 8.41 20.37
C PRO A 310 21.05 8.70 18.87
N LEU A 311 20.13 8.13 18.11
CA LEU A 311 19.94 8.49 16.70
C LEU A 311 19.63 9.97 16.56
N GLY A 312 20.44 10.70 15.81
CA GLY A 312 20.35 12.15 15.78
C GLY A 312 21.58 12.83 15.21
N ASN A 313 21.60 14.15 15.35
CA ASN A 313 22.77 14.91 14.96
C ASN A 313 23.86 14.75 16.02
N PHE A 314 25.09 14.46 15.60
CA PHE A 314 26.21 14.32 16.51
C PHE A 314 27.49 14.89 15.88
N GLU A 315 28.46 15.16 16.74
CA GLU A 315 29.78 15.67 16.35
C GLU A 315 30.84 14.64 16.73
N ALA A 316 31.79 14.39 15.82
CA ALA A 316 32.86 13.42 15.99
C ALA A 316 34.18 13.99 15.45
N LEU A 317 35.31 13.48 15.94
CA LEU A 317 36.63 13.83 15.41
C LEU A 317 36.87 13.13 14.08
N GLU A 318 37.70 13.73 13.24
CA GLU A 318 38.14 13.12 11.99
C GLU A 318 38.80 11.75 12.24
N ASN A 319 38.53 10.80 11.36
CA ASN A 319 38.92 9.38 11.47
C ASN A 319 38.41 8.65 12.72
N SER A 320 37.36 9.14 13.37
CA SER A 320 36.63 8.36 14.37
C SER A 320 35.97 7.13 13.75
N GLY A 321 35.99 6.02 14.47
CA GLY A 321 35.27 4.80 14.11
C GLY A 321 33.82 4.85 14.61
N LEU A 322 32.87 4.73 13.69
CA LEU A 322 31.44 4.71 13.99
C LEU A 322 30.91 3.27 14.04
N SER A 323 30.26 2.94 15.15
CA SER A 323 29.45 1.74 15.29
C SER A 323 28.00 2.12 15.55
N ILE A 324 27.07 1.60 14.74
CA ILE A 324 25.63 1.85 14.90
C ILE A 324 24.94 0.53 15.15
N SER A 325 24.08 0.48 16.17
CA SER A 325 23.11 -0.59 16.38
C SER A 325 21.69 -0.07 16.24
N VAL A 326 20.83 -0.86 15.59
CA VAL A 326 19.45 -0.51 15.26
C VAL A 326 18.53 -1.68 15.56
N VAL A 327 17.45 -1.43 16.31
CA VAL A 327 16.37 -2.37 16.58
C VAL A 327 15.13 -1.91 15.82
N THR A 328 14.58 -2.78 15.00
CA THR A 328 13.40 -2.52 14.16
C THR A 328 12.12 -2.99 14.84
N ASP A 329 10.97 -2.42 14.46
CA ASP A 329 9.65 -2.78 15.02
C ASP A 329 9.21 -4.22 14.72
N ARG A 330 9.78 -4.81 13.67
CA ARG A 330 9.57 -6.19 13.24
C ARG A 330 10.83 -6.75 12.61
N LYS A 331 10.78 -8.03 12.24
CA LYS A 331 11.84 -8.68 11.47
C LYS A 331 11.88 -8.09 10.05
N VAL A 332 13.02 -7.53 9.66
CA VAL A 332 13.25 -6.97 8.32
C VAL A 332 14.26 -7.83 7.55
N LYS A 333 14.17 -7.82 6.22
CA LYS A 333 15.05 -8.59 5.34
C LYS A 333 16.43 -7.95 5.21
N SER A 334 16.47 -6.62 5.13
CA SER A 334 17.72 -5.87 5.01
C SER A 334 17.66 -4.54 5.76
N CYS A 335 18.78 -4.19 6.36
CA CYS A 335 19.04 -2.89 6.98
C CYS A 335 20.33 -2.33 6.38
N VAL A 336 20.26 -1.14 5.81
CA VAL A 336 21.39 -0.47 5.15
C VAL A 336 21.53 0.94 5.71
N LEU A 337 22.74 1.28 6.11
CA LEU A 337 23.10 2.65 6.46
C LEU A 337 23.52 3.39 5.19
N GLU A 338 22.74 4.39 4.80
CA GLU A 338 23.09 5.30 3.72
C GLU A 338 23.89 6.47 4.30
N LEU A 339 25.12 6.66 3.83
CA LEU A 339 25.99 7.80 4.14
C LEU A 339 26.17 8.64 2.87
N LYS A 340 25.56 9.82 2.86
CA LYS A 340 25.66 10.79 1.78
C LYS A 340 26.68 11.86 2.14
N ASP A 341 27.65 12.11 1.27
CA ASP A 341 28.57 13.21 1.49
C ASP A 341 27.89 14.57 1.28
N ARG A 342 28.35 15.58 1.99
CA ARG A 342 27.80 16.95 1.85
C ARG A 342 28.42 17.66 0.65
N THR A 343 29.65 17.31 0.29
CA THR A 343 30.41 17.88 -0.83
C THR A 343 30.30 17.08 -2.11
N ASP A 344 30.04 15.78 -2.02
CA ASP A 344 29.96 14.85 -3.15
C ASP A 344 28.60 14.14 -3.14
N LEU A 345 27.88 14.13 -4.27
CA LEU A 345 26.54 13.54 -4.36
C LEU A 345 26.53 12.01 -4.28
N SER A 346 27.71 11.39 -4.15
CA SER A 346 27.84 9.95 -3.97
C SER A 346 27.25 9.49 -2.63
N THR A 347 26.28 8.57 -2.71
CA THR A 347 25.74 7.84 -1.56
C THR A 347 26.55 6.57 -1.38
N LYS A 348 27.15 6.40 -0.20
CA LYS A 348 27.78 5.13 0.19
C LYS A 348 26.81 4.34 1.05
N GLU A 349 26.52 3.13 0.61
CA GLU A 349 25.66 2.19 1.32
C GLU A 349 26.51 1.22 2.13
N PHE A 350 26.23 1.11 3.43
CA PHE A 350 26.86 0.16 4.33
C PHE A 350 25.80 -0.84 4.80
N PRO A 351 25.79 -2.08 4.26
CA PRO A 351 24.85 -3.09 4.71
C PRO A 351 25.16 -3.47 6.16
N MET A 352 24.15 -3.44 7.02
CA MET A 352 24.30 -3.79 8.43
C MET A 352 24.16 -5.30 8.60
N ALA A 353 24.99 -5.89 9.46
CA ALA A 353 24.92 -7.31 9.79
C ALA A 353 23.80 -7.56 10.82
N ALA A 354 23.15 -8.72 10.72
CA ALA A 354 22.17 -9.14 11.73
C ALA A 354 22.88 -9.42 13.06
N ALA A 355 22.39 -8.83 14.15
CA ALA A 355 22.89 -9.00 15.51
C ALA A 355 21.83 -9.70 16.39
N GLN A 356 22.19 -10.09 17.62
CA GLN A 356 21.25 -10.75 18.56
C GLN A 356 19.98 -9.93 18.84
N LYS A 357 20.09 -8.59 18.78
CA LYS A 357 18.98 -7.64 18.89
C LYS A 357 19.02 -6.64 17.72
N GLY A 358 18.51 -7.04 16.56
CA GLY A 358 18.38 -6.17 15.39
C GLY A 358 19.58 -6.23 14.44
N PHE A 359 20.13 -5.08 14.07
CA PHE A 359 21.23 -4.95 13.12
C PHE A 359 22.36 -4.08 13.67
N SER A 360 23.60 -4.41 13.34
CA SER A 360 24.76 -3.59 13.69
C SER A 360 25.71 -3.41 12.50
N SER A 361 26.38 -2.26 12.44
CA SER A 361 27.50 -2.02 11.55
C SER A 361 28.61 -1.39 12.36
N ASP A 362 29.82 -1.92 12.22
CA ASP A 362 30.96 -1.54 13.03
C ASP A 362 32.06 -0.90 12.19
N ASN A 363 32.81 -0.01 12.84
CA ASN A 363 34.05 0.58 12.33
C ASN A 363 33.91 1.32 10.98
N ILE A 364 32.83 2.09 10.81
CA ILE A 364 32.66 2.96 9.63
C ILE A 364 33.53 4.21 9.83
N PRO A 365 34.49 4.52 8.94
CA PRO A 365 35.38 5.66 9.11
C PRO A 365 34.71 6.99 8.74
N LEU A 366 34.71 7.96 9.66
CA LEU A 366 34.29 9.34 9.37
C LEU A 366 35.49 10.19 8.96
N LYS A 367 35.62 10.47 7.66
CA LYS A 367 36.65 11.39 7.13
C LYS A 367 36.16 12.83 6.95
N GLY A 368 34.85 13.05 6.95
CA GLY A 368 34.26 14.36 6.70
C GLY A 368 32.79 14.39 7.10
N SER A 369 32.25 15.59 7.18
CA SER A 369 30.85 15.81 7.59
C SER A 369 29.88 15.19 6.59
N LYS A 370 29.08 14.22 7.04
CA LYS A 370 28.18 13.44 6.19
C LYS A 370 26.75 13.52 6.70
N SER A 371 25.78 13.40 5.80
CA SER A 371 24.40 13.11 6.16
C SER A 371 24.17 11.60 6.14
N TYR A 372 23.42 11.08 7.09
CA TYR A 372 23.14 9.65 7.15
C TYR A 372 21.65 9.35 7.35
N SER A 373 21.19 8.23 6.81
CA SER A 373 19.84 7.71 6.99
C SER A 373 19.85 6.18 7.07
N ILE A 374 18.81 5.60 7.68
CA ILE A 374 18.67 4.14 7.79
C ILE A 374 17.60 3.69 6.81
N LYS A 375 17.99 2.84 5.86
CA LYS A 375 17.10 2.18 4.91
C LYS A 375 16.75 0.78 5.41
N LEU A 376 15.46 0.52 5.55
CA LEU A 376 14.88 -0.72 6.02
C LEU A 376 13.98 -1.31 4.92
N ALA A 377 14.09 -2.61 4.69
CA ALA A 377 13.18 -3.33 3.80
C ALA A 377 12.64 -4.59 4.47
N ASP A 378 11.31 -4.73 4.48
CA ASP A 378 10.60 -5.89 5.03
C ASP A 378 10.73 -7.14 4.12
N GLU A 379 10.42 -8.33 4.63
CA GLU A 379 10.37 -9.59 3.85
C GLU A 379 9.39 -9.48 2.66
N ASN A 380 8.36 -8.65 2.79
CA ASN A 380 7.33 -8.39 1.77
C ASN A 380 7.74 -7.31 0.74
N GLY A 381 8.97 -6.77 0.81
CA GLY A 381 9.45 -5.74 -0.11
C GLY A 381 8.94 -4.32 0.17
N ILE A 382 8.37 -4.08 1.36
CA ILE A 382 7.96 -2.73 1.79
C ILE A 382 9.18 -2.03 2.39
N GLU A 383 9.56 -0.90 1.81
CA GLU A 383 10.67 -0.06 2.26
C GLU A 383 10.18 1.18 3.04
N ASN A 384 11.05 1.75 3.87
CA ASN A 384 10.82 3.07 4.48
C ASN A 384 11.27 4.18 3.51
N GLU A 385 10.37 4.63 2.63
CA GLU A 385 10.70 5.68 1.65
C GLU A 385 10.86 7.06 2.31
N ASP A 386 10.01 7.39 3.29
CA ASP A 386 10.07 8.63 4.07
C ASP A 386 11.16 8.57 5.16
N ARG A 387 12.43 8.63 4.74
CA ARG A 387 13.58 8.54 5.65
C ARG A 387 13.90 9.87 6.31
N ILE A 388 14.26 9.80 7.59
CA ILE A 388 14.81 10.93 8.33
C ILE A 388 16.32 10.98 8.07
N TYR A 389 16.80 12.14 7.61
CA TYR A 389 18.21 12.40 7.38
C TYR A 389 18.81 13.15 8.57
N TYR A 390 19.86 12.58 9.15
CA TYR A 390 20.63 13.18 10.24
C TYR A 390 21.97 13.69 9.75
N SER A 391 22.62 14.56 10.53
CA SER A 391 23.95 15.09 10.23
C SER A 391 25.00 14.59 11.21
N ALA A 392 26.08 14.00 10.69
CA ALA A 392 27.30 13.71 11.43
C ALA A 392 28.35 14.77 11.08
N SER A 393 28.58 15.72 12.00
CA SER A 393 29.57 16.79 11.81
C SER A 393 30.95 16.29 12.22
N VAL A 394 31.93 16.44 11.34
CA VAL A 394 33.32 16.06 11.61
C VAL A 394 34.12 17.31 11.96
N ILE A 395 34.79 17.25 13.11
CA ILE A 395 35.75 18.26 13.56
C ILE A 395 37.14 17.76 13.16
N SER A 396 37.75 18.47 12.21
CA SER A 396 39.13 18.22 11.82
C SER A 396 40.10 18.72 12.89
N ASP A 397 41.13 17.92 13.11
CA ASP A 397 42.26 18.27 13.95
C ASP A 397 43.06 19.41 13.29
N ARG A 398 43.69 20.30 14.06
CA ARG A 398 44.47 21.43 13.54
C ARG A 398 45.96 21.12 13.52
N LEU A 399 46.72 21.84 12.71
CA LEU A 399 48.18 21.75 12.75
C LEU A 399 48.71 22.53 13.98
N PRO A 400 49.83 22.10 14.57
CA PRO A 400 50.48 22.82 15.65
C PRO A 400 50.80 24.27 15.26
N ILE A 401 50.56 25.20 16.17
CA ILE A 401 50.91 26.60 15.99
C ILE A 401 52.33 26.79 16.51
N VAL A 402 53.25 27.18 15.63
CA VAL A 402 54.67 27.40 15.97
C VAL A 402 55.02 28.88 15.86
N LYS A 403 55.55 29.45 16.94
CA LYS A 403 56.04 30.83 17.00
C LYS A 403 57.54 30.85 17.26
N LEU A 404 58.31 31.30 16.28
CA LEU A 404 59.76 31.50 16.39
C LEU A 404 60.04 32.82 17.11
N ASP A 405 60.65 32.76 18.30
CA ASP A 405 61.02 33.94 19.09
C ASP A 405 62.45 34.41 18.73
N ARG A 406 63.40 33.49 18.50
CA ARG A 406 64.78 33.77 18.09
C ARG A 406 65.32 32.69 17.13
N PRO A 407 66.18 33.04 16.15
CA PRO A 407 66.77 34.36 15.89
C PRO A 407 65.75 35.34 15.27
N MET A 408 65.96 36.64 15.46
CA MET A 408 65.14 37.65 14.78
C MET A 408 65.53 37.74 13.31
N HIS A 409 64.54 38.00 12.45
CA HIS A 409 64.77 38.12 11.02
C HIS A 409 65.69 39.31 10.72
N GLY A 410 66.68 39.12 9.84
CA GLY A 410 67.63 40.14 9.42
C GLY A 410 68.82 40.35 10.37
N THR A 411 69.05 39.42 11.31
CA THR A 411 70.17 39.53 12.26
C THR A 411 71.51 39.12 11.63
N TYR A 412 72.60 39.72 12.11
CA TYR A 412 73.95 39.46 11.65
C TYR A 412 74.73 38.64 12.69
N TYR A 413 75.44 37.62 12.23
CA TYR A 413 76.30 36.78 13.06
C TYR A 413 77.63 36.50 12.37
N ALA A 414 78.69 36.21 13.12
CA ALA A 414 79.96 35.74 12.58
C ALA A 414 79.98 34.21 12.57
N PRO A 415 80.79 33.55 11.71
CA PRO A 415 80.93 32.09 11.72
C PRO A 415 81.32 31.51 13.09
N VAL A 416 82.01 32.31 13.92
CA VAL A 416 82.45 31.92 15.28
C VAL A 416 81.42 32.20 16.37
N SER A 417 80.28 32.81 16.04
CA SER A 417 79.28 33.24 17.03
C SER A 417 78.47 32.08 17.60
N ARG A 418 78.02 32.26 18.84
CA ARG A 418 77.01 31.41 19.49
C ARG A 418 75.64 32.05 19.30
N MET A 419 74.76 31.37 18.57
CA MET A 419 73.42 31.88 18.28
C MET A 419 72.41 31.26 19.24
N ASN A 420 71.65 32.12 19.94
CA ASN A 420 70.52 31.69 20.74
C ASN A 420 69.31 31.52 19.85
N TRP A 421 68.65 30.37 19.94
CA TRP A 421 67.37 30.13 19.29
C TRP A 421 66.32 29.80 20.33
N GLY A 422 65.08 30.12 20.00
CA GLY A 422 63.95 29.78 20.85
C GLY A 422 62.64 29.89 20.11
N PHE A 423 61.73 28.95 20.35
CA PHE A 423 60.40 28.96 19.79
C PHE A 423 59.39 28.31 20.73
N LYS A 424 58.12 28.70 20.57
CA LYS A 424 56.99 28.17 21.30
C LYS A 424 56.08 27.41 20.35
N VAL A 425 55.56 26.29 20.83
CA VAL A 425 54.62 25.43 20.11
C VAL A 425 53.39 25.21 20.96
N SER A 426 52.22 25.29 20.34
CA SER A 426 50.93 24.99 20.96
C SER A 426 50.11 24.05 20.05
N ASP A 427 49.54 23.01 20.64
CA ASP A 427 48.73 22.00 19.96
C ASP A 427 47.51 21.56 20.80
N ASP A 428 46.45 21.12 20.13
CA ASP A 428 45.17 20.75 20.73
C ASP A 428 45.24 19.41 21.52
N TYR A 429 45.97 18.42 20.99
CA TYR A 429 46.02 17.04 21.49
C TYR A 429 47.41 16.60 21.96
N GLY A 430 48.47 17.27 21.51
CA GLY A 430 49.82 17.12 22.00
C GLY A 430 50.86 17.01 20.88
N LEU A 431 52.10 17.22 21.28
CA LEU A 431 53.25 17.23 20.38
C LEU A 431 53.99 15.89 20.38
N ALA A 432 54.44 15.46 19.19
CA ALA A 432 55.28 14.28 18.99
C ALA A 432 56.76 14.65 18.85
N SER A 433 57.08 15.67 18.05
CA SER A 433 58.45 16.14 17.84
C SER A 433 58.49 17.61 17.44
N ALA A 434 59.58 18.28 17.75
CA ALA A 434 59.89 19.60 17.23
C ALA A 434 61.35 19.64 16.75
N SER A 435 61.61 20.40 15.69
CA SER A 435 62.96 20.62 15.16
C SER A 435 63.10 22.04 14.67
N LEU A 436 64.32 22.57 14.70
CA LEU A 436 64.66 23.82 14.05
C LEU A 436 65.40 23.50 12.75
N HIS A 437 64.69 23.60 11.63
CA HIS A 437 65.24 23.37 10.31
C HIS A 437 66.01 24.61 9.85
N TYR A 438 67.21 24.41 9.30
CA TYR A 438 68.02 25.48 8.74
C TYR A 438 68.43 25.17 7.30
N VAL A 439 68.46 26.21 6.47
CA VAL A 439 68.94 26.15 5.08
C VAL A 439 69.99 27.23 4.89
N VAL A 440 71.16 26.85 4.40
CA VAL A 440 72.25 27.75 4.07
C VAL A 440 72.22 28.01 2.57
N THR A 441 72.10 29.28 2.19
CA THR A 441 72.16 29.74 0.81
C THR A 441 73.38 30.63 0.59
N VAL A 442 73.95 30.54 -0.61
CA VAL A 442 75.00 31.44 -1.10
C VAL A 442 74.42 32.24 -2.25
N LYS A 443 74.60 33.57 -2.22
CA LYS A 443 74.31 34.44 -3.35
C LYS A 443 75.50 34.43 -4.31
N ASN A 444 75.26 34.06 -5.56
CA ASN A 444 76.26 34.23 -6.63
C ASN A 444 76.29 35.68 -7.13
N ASP A 445 77.35 36.06 -7.87
CA ASP A 445 77.53 37.41 -8.44
C ASP A 445 76.38 37.88 -9.37
N LYS A 446 75.49 36.97 -9.78
CA LYS A 446 74.28 37.25 -10.59
C LYS A 446 73.01 37.45 -9.76
N GLY A 447 73.08 37.35 -8.44
CA GLY A 447 71.93 37.47 -7.52
C GLY A 447 71.14 36.18 -7.28
N ASP A 448 71.51 35.07 -7.94
CA ASP A 448 70.87 33.76 -7.75
C ASP A 448 71.30 33.12 -6.42
N GLU A 449 70.32 32.66 -5.62
CA GLU A 449 70.53 31.96 -4.35
C GLU A 449 70.65 30.46 -4.59
N LYS A 450 71.84 29.89 -4.32
CA LYS A 450 72.07 28.44 -4.39
C LYS A 450 72.04 27.85 -2.98
N LYS A 451 71.18 26.84 -2.76
CA LYS A 451 71.20 26.03 -1.53
C LYS A 451 72.51 25.25 -1.45
N VAL A 452 73.26 25.44 -0.37
CA VAL A 452 74.56 24.78 -0.13
C VAL A 452 74.45 23.68 0.90
N LYS A 453 73.63 23.89 1.94
CA LYS A 453 73.47 22.94 3.05
C LYS A 453 72.07 23.08 3.64
N GLU A 454 71.49 21.97 4.06
CA GLU A 454 70.28 21.95 4.88
C GLU A 454 70.45 20.93 6.00
N GLY A 455 69.72 21.13 7.10
CA GLY A 455 69.73 20.21 8.21
C GLY A 455 68.77 20.62 9.30
N ASP A 456 68.58 19.71 10.25
CA ASP A 456 67.74 19.93 11.43
C ASP A 456 68.62 20.05 12.67
N ILE A 457 68.34 21.07 13.47
CA ILE A 457 68.83 21.14 14.84
C ILE A 457 67.79 20.43 15.71
N GLU A 458 68.17 19.29 16.26
CA GLU A 458 67.31 18.56 17.19
C GLU A 458 67.05 19.43 18.42
N THR A 459 65.77 19.68 18.68
CA THR A 459 65.37 20.16 20.00
C THR A 459 65.35 18.97 20.96
N GLY A 460 65.74 19.17 22.22
CA GLY A 460 65.73 18.09 23.20
C GLY A 460 64.39 17.35 23.29
N SER A 461 64.37 16.19 23.95
CA SER A 461 63.21 15.31 24.01
C SER A 461 61.93 16.05 24.42
N VAL A 462 60.94 16.07 23.52
CA VAL A 462 59.59 16.54 23.82
C VAL A 462 58.93 15.53 24.75
N THR A 463 58.39 15.98 25.89
CA THR A 463 57.54 15.13 26.72
C THR A 463 56.26 14.84 25.91
N LYS A 464 56.17 13.63 25.38
CA LYS A 464 55.09 13.19 24.49
C LYS A 464 53.72 13.51 25.12
N GLY A 465 52.91 14.31 24.42
CA GLY A 465 51.57 14.71 24.88
C GLY A 465 51.48 16.08 25.58
N SER A 466 52.57 16.85 25.67
CA SER A 466 52.49 18.25 26.10
C SER A 466 51.72 19.08 25.05
N LYS A 467 50.71 19.84 25.48
CA LYS A 467 49.95 20.76 24.62
C LYS A 467 50.73 22.02 24.28
N ASP A 468 51.44 22.55 25.26
CA ASP A 468 52.32 23.69 25.09
C ASP A 468 53.75 23.30 25.41
N ALA A 469 54.68 23.71 24.54
CA ALA A 469 56.11 23.50 24.76
C ALA A 469 56.89 24.74 24.31
N ALA A 470 57.91 25.09 25.09
CA ALA A 470 58.86 26.13 24.74
C ALA A 470 60.25 25.51 24.70
N PHE A 471 60.93 25.69 23.57
CA PHE A 471 62.29 25.21 23.37
C PHE A 471 63.20 26.42 23.24
N SER A 472 64.32 26.40 23.95
CA SER A 472 65.39 27.37 23.78
C SER A 472 66.73 26.71 23.99
N SER A 473 67.70 27.05 23.15
CA SER A 473 69.08 26.59 23.30
C SER A 473 70.03 27.51 22.55
N THR A 474 71.31 27.17 22.60
CA THR A 474 72.38 27.89 21.91
C THR A 474 73.06 26.94 20.94
N VAL A 475 73.27 27.40 19.70
CA VAL A 475 73.99 26.66 18.65
C VAL A 475 75.30 27.38 18.37
N ASN A 476 76.40 26.64 18.33
CA ASN A 476 77.67 27.16 17.86
C ASN A 476 77.65 27.15 16.32
N LEU A 477 77.73 28.32 15.70
CA LEU A 477 77.70 28.43 14.24
C LEU A 477 78.97 27.85 13.57
N ILE A 478 80.03 27.62 14.35
CA ILE A 478 81.26 26.93 13.93
C ILE A 478 80.97 25.53 13.42
N ASP A 479 80.08 24.81 14.09
CA ASP A 479 79.74 23.40 13.77
C ASP A 479 79.03 23.30 12.41
N LEU A 480 78.39 24.40 11.99
CA LEU A 480 77.71 24.49 10.70
C LEU A 480 78.69 24.73 9.54
N LYS A 481 79.97 25.03 9.81
CA LYS A 481 81.05 25.31 8.83
C LYS A 481 80.66 26.41 7.83
N LEU A 482 80.15 27.52 8.35
CA LEU A 482 79.67 28.66 7.56
C LEU A 482 80.84 29.57 7.11
N SER A 483 80.72 30.20 5.95
CA SER A 483 81.65 31.22 5.46
C SER A 483 80.99 32.61 5.45
N PRO A 484 81.76 33.69 5.61
CA PRO A 484 81.25 35.05 5.42
C PRO A 484 80.59 35.24 4.05
N GLY A 485 79.46 35.95 4.00
CA GLY A 485 78.63 36.14 2.80
C GLY A 485 77.51 35.11 2.62
N MET A 486 77.44 34.07 3.46
CA MET A 486 76.35 33.10 3.47
C MET A 486 75.10 33.64 4.18
N ILE A 487 73.93 33.22 3.71
CA ILE A 487 72.64 33.50 4.33
C ILE A 487 72.12 32.20 4.93
N VAL A 488 71.70 32.23 6.20
CA VAL A 488 71.11 31.08 6.87
C VAL A 488 69.66 31.36 7.20
N THR A 489 68.78 30.54 6.66
CA THR A 489 67.34 30.64 6.86
C THR A 489 66.90 29.60 7.90
N PHE A 490 66.29 30.05 8.99
CA PHE A 490 65.77 29.19 10.06
C PHE A 490 64.24 29.14 10.01
N GLN A 491 63.69 27.94 10.15
CA GLN A 491 62.26 27.69 10.28
C GLN A 491 62.04 26.60 11.34
N ALA A 492 61.24 26.88 12.35
CA ALA A 492 60.85 25.87 13.32
C ALA A 492 59.70 25.02 12.75
N LEU A 493 59.84 23.70 12.89
CA LEU A 493 58.89 22.69 12.48
C LEU A 493 58.41 21.92 13.71
N ALA A 494 57.10 21.69 13.80
CA ALA A 494 56.51 20.87 14.84
C ALA A 494 55.55 19.84 14.26
N LYS A 495 55.58 18.65 14.84
CA LYS A 495 54.71 17.53 14.48
C LYS A 495 53.86 17.15 15.69
N ASP A 496 52.56 17.04 15.46
CA ASP A 496 51.59 16.54 16.45
C ASP A 496 51.66 15.02 16.61
N VAL A 497 50.86 14.48 17.53
CA VAL A 497 50.70 13.03 17.75
C VAL A 497 49.70 12.41 16.76
N CYS A 498 49.16 13.17 15.81
CA CYS A 498 48.22 12.67 14.81
C CYS A 498 48.88 11.58 13.96
N ASP A 499 48.25 10.41 13.89
CA ASP A 499 48.81 9.20 13.26
C ASP A 499 48.38 9.01 11.80
N PHE A 500 47.37 9.75 11.33
CA PHE A 500 46.80 9.59 10.00
C PHE A 500 47.18 10.68 8.99
N ARG A 501 47.82 11.77 9.41
CA ARG A 501 48.27 12.85 8.53
C ARG A 501 49.54 12.48 7.75
N GLY A 502 49.76 13.17 6.64
CA GLY A 502 50.93 12.99 5.79
C GLY A 502 52.23 13.38 6.49
N LYS A 503 53.37 12.90 5.98
CA LYS A 503 54.69 13.24 6.55
C LYS A 503 55.03 14.74 6.45
N ASP A 504 54.41 15.45 5.51
CA ASP A 504 54.66 16.87 5.25
C ASP A 504 53.70 17.81 6.01
N ASP A 505 52.69 17.25 6.70
CA ASP A 505 51.70 17.99 7.48
C ASP A 505 52.27 18.38 8.84
N MET A 506 53.15 19.38 8.83
CA MET A 506 53.80 19.93 10.03
C MET A 506 53.40 21.38 10.25
N GLY A 507 53.31 21.77 11.52
CA GLY A 507 53.22 23.17 11.93
C GLY A 507 54.54 23.87 11.58
N LYS A 508 54.45 25.01 10.88
CA LYS A 508 55.63 25.77 10.43
C LYS A 508 55.61 27.17 11.03
N SER A 509 56.76 27.62 11.52
CA SER A 509 56.92 29.02 11.95
C SER A 509 57.12 29.96 10.77
N SER A 510 57.09 31.26 11.09
CA SER A 510 57.70 32.30 10.24
C SER A 510 59.18 31.99 9.99
N ILE A 511 59.66 32.43 8.83
CA ILE A 511 61.03 32.22 8.39
C ILE A 511 61.92 33.37 8.91
N SER A 512 62.99 33.02 9.62
CA SER A 512 63.99 33.98 10.08
C SER A 512 65.26 33.86 9.26
N THR A 513 65.72 34.98 8.71
CA THR A 513 66.93 35.04 7.89
C THR A 513 68.06 35.63 8.70
N VAL A 514 69.22 34.98 8.69
CA VAL A 514 70.43 35.36 9.39
C VAL A 514 71.55 35.54 8.39
N ASN A 515 72.25 36.67 8.44
CA ASN A 515 73.36 36.97 7.56
C ASN A 515 74.69 36.66 8.25
N ILE A 516 75.55 35.89 7.59
CA ILE A 516 76.88 35.57 8.11
C ILE A 516 77.88 36.59 7.56
N VAL A 517 78.49 37.38 8.44
CA VAL A 517 79.46 38.43 8.11
C VAL A 517 80.83 38.12 8.72
N THR A 518 81.86 38.85 8.30
CA THR A 518 83.18 38.71 8.93
C THR A 518 83.13 39.20 10.40
N PRO A 519 84.04 38.73 11.27
CA PRO A 519 84.11 39.22 12.65
C PRO A 519 84.33 40.74 12.76
N GLU A 520 85.04 41.34 11.80
CA GLU A 520 85.29 42.78 11.75
C GLU A 520 84.02 43.56 11.35
N GLU A 521 83.32 43.11 10.30
CA GLU A 521 82.03 43.69 9.89
C GLU A 521 80.97 43.56 10.98
N LEU A 522 80.89 42.41 11.66
CA LEU A 522 79.97 42.23 12.76
C LEU A 522 80.22 43.24 13.88
N ARG A 523 81.50 43.51 14.18
CA ARG A 523 81.88 44.48 15.21
C ARG A 523 81.42 45.89 14.83
N ILE A 524 81.60 46.27 13.56
CA ILE A 524 81.13 47.55 13.03
C ILE A 524 79.60 47.65 13.16
N ILE A 525 78.86 46.63 12.73
CA ILE A 525 77.38 46.60 12.80
C ILE A 525 76.90 46.72 14.25
N ILE A 526 77.53 45.99 15.19
CA ILE A 526 77.18 46.06 16.62
C ILE A 526 77.49 47.44 17.20
N ASP A 527 78.62 48.05 16.84
CA ASP A 527 78.97 49.40 17.30
C ASP A 527 78.01 50.46 16.74
N GLU A 528 77.59 50.34 15.47
CA GLU A 528 76.57 51.19 14.85
C GLU A 528 75.20 51.03 15.53
N GLU A 529 74.75 49.79 15.75
CA GLU A 529 73.50 49.51 16.47
C GLU A 529 73.55 50.10 17.89
N ARG A 530 74.69 49.97 18.59
CA ARG A 530 74.88 50.53 19.93
C ARG A 530 74.83 52.06 19.94
N ILE A 531 75.44 52.71 18.96
CA ILE A 531 75.38 54.17 18.81
C ILE A 531 73.93 54.61 18.53
N GLY A 532 73.23 53.91 17.63
CA GLY A 532 71.83 54.17 17.31
C GLY A 532 70.92 53.99 18.52
N LEU A 533 71.09 52.91 19.27
CA LEU A 533 70.32 52.62 20.49
C LEU A 533 70.56 53.69 21.56
N ASN A 534 71.81 54.10 21.78
CA ASN A 534 72.14 55.16 22.73
C ASN A 534 71.52 56.50 22.33
N LYS A 535 71.52 56.83 21.04
CA LYS A 535 70.84 58.02 20.52
C LYS A 535 69.33 57.94 20.79
N MET A 536 68.69 56.82 20.47
CA MET A 536 67.25 56.62 20.70
C MET A 536 66.88 56.71 22.18
N VAL A 537 67.69 56.12 23.07
CA VAL A 537 67.50 56.21 24.53
C VAL A 537 67.64 57.66 25.01
N ASN A 538 68.61 58.42 24.49
CA ASN A 538 68.76 59.83 24.83
C ASN A 538 67.59 60.68 24.31
N ASP A 539 67.13 60.44 23.08
CA ASP A 539 65.98 61.14 22.50
C ASP A 539 64.70 60.85 23.31
N ILE A 540 64.45 59.60 23.71
CA ILE A 540 63.34 59.23 24.60
C ILE A 540 63.46 59.92 25.96
N LYS A 541 64.67 59.98 26.53
CA LYS A 541 64.92 60.64 27.81
C LYS A 541 64.65 62.15 27.72
N ASP A 542 65.05 62.78 26.63
CA ASP A 542 64.82 64.20 26.41
C ASP A 542 63.35 64.51 26.12
N ASP A 543 62.63 63.63 25.40
CA ASP A 543 61.18 63.72 25.21
C ASP A 543 60.44 63.54 26.55
N MET A 544 60.82 62.55 27.36
CA MET A 544 60.27 62.38 28.72
C MET A 544 60.50 63.62 29.59
N LYS A 545 61.69 64.23 29.55
CA LYS A 545 61.95 65.49 30.27
C LYS A 545 61.09 66.64 29.75
N HIS A 546 60.89 66.71 28.44
CA HIS A 546 60.02 67.71 27.84
C HIS A 546 58.57 67.53 28.29
N GLN A 547 58.04 66.30 28.28
CA GLN A 547 56.70 65.97 28.76
C GLN A 547 56.54 66.31 30.26
N ILE A 548 57.51 65.97 31.10
CA ILE A 548 57.50 66.35 32.54
C ILE A 548 57.46 67.87 32.69
N ARG A 549 58.28 68.62 31.95
CA ARG A 549 58.30 70.09 32.01
C ARG A 549 56.99 70.72 31.53
N VAL A 550 56.35 70.14 30.52
CA VAL A 550 55.01 70.57 30.06
C VAL A 550 53.96 70.32 31.15
N LEU A 551 53.98 69.15 31.80
CA LEU A 551 53.09 68.84 32.92
C LEU A 551 53.29 69.81 34.10
N GLU A 552 54.53 70.11 34.48
CA GLU A 552 54.85 71.10 35.52
C GLU A 552 54.37 72.53 35.17
N MET A 553 54.43 72.91 33.89
CA MET A 553 53.88 74.21 33.43
C MET A 553 52.35 74.24 33.43
N MET A 554 51.69 73.10 33.16
CA MET A 554 50.24 72.99 33.25
C MET A 554 49.76 73.02 34.71
N ASP A 555 50.53 72.43 35.64
CA ASP A 555 50.21 72.43 37.07
C ASP A 555 50.41 73.82 37.71
N LYS A 556 51.41 74.58 37.27
CA LYS A 556 51.61 76.00 37.66
C LYS A 556 50.57 76.98 37.10
N LYS A 557 49.75 76.55 36.13
CA LYS A 557 48.70 77.38 35.50
C LYS A 557 47.30 77.14 36.09
N LYS A 558 47.14 76.14 36.95
CA LYS A 558 46.01 75.99 37.87
C LYS A 558 46.30 76.76 39.15
#